data_AF-A0A357V7U3-F1
#
_entry.id   AF-A0A357V7U3-F1
#
_cell.length_a   1.000
_cell.length_b   1.000
_cell.length_c   1.000
_cell.angle_alpha   90.00
_cell.angle_beta   90.00
_cell.angle_gamma   90.00
#
_symmetry.space_group_name_H-M   'P 1'
#
loop_
_entity.id
_entity.type
_entity.pdbx_description
1 polymer ?
#
loop_
_entity_poly.entity_id
_entity_poly.type
_entity_poly.pdbx_seq_one_letter_code
_entity_poly.pdbx_strand_id
1 'polypeptide(L)'
;EMEDLTAIKKMTGVPEPLQSCHTAVIDGYVIEGHVPASDVARLLQEKPKARGLAVPGMPVGSPGMEGPNPQPYEVLLFQADGSAAVYSRR
;
A
#
# COMPACT_ATOMS: atom_id res chain seq x y z
N GLU A 1 10.91 2.71 18.26
CA GLU A 1 12.16 2.30 17.60
C GLU A 1 11.85 1.98 16.15
N MET A 2 12.79 2.23 15.25
CA MET A 2 12.70 1.80 13.86
C MET A 2 13.16 0.34 13.84
N GLU A 3 12.27 -0.58 14.21
CA GLU A 3 12.47 -2.01 13.95
C GLU A 3 12.77 -2.18 12.46
N ASP A 4 13.69 -3.07 12.10
CA ASP A 4 14.27 -3.17 10.75
C ASP A 4 13.20 -3.50 9.68
N LEU A 5 12.47 -2.47 9.23
CA LEU A 5 11.33 -2.56 8.31
C LEU A 5 11.73 -3.19 6.98
N THR A 6 13.01 -3.07 6.62
CA THR A 6 13.62 -3.68 5.44
C THR A 6 13.43 -5.19 5.42
N ALA A 7 13.60 -5.85 6.57
CA ALA A 7 13.42 -7.29 6.69
C ALA A 7 11.95 -7.67 6.47
N ILE A 8 11.03 -6.92 7.06
CA ILE A 8 9.59 -7.16 6.93
C ILE A 8 9.12 -6.98 5.49
N LYS A 9 9.56 -5.91 4.81
CA LYS A 9 9.20 -5.63 3.41
C LYS A 9 9.74 -6.69 2.45
N LYS A 10 10.96 -7.19 2.68
CA LYS A 10 11.52 -8.33 1.93
C LYS A 10 10.72 -9.61 2.17
N MET A 11 10.29 -9.87 3.41
CA MET A 11 9.48 -11.04 3.74
C MET A 11 8.06 -10.99 3.14
N THR A 12 7.47 -9.80 3.02
CA THR A 12 6.13 -9.63 2.43
C THR A 12 6.15 -9.58 0.90
N GLY A 13 7.31 -9.42 0.27
CA GLY A 13 7.46 -9.38 -1.18
C GLY A 13 6.97 -8.06 -1.78
N VAL A 14 7.10 -6.96 -1.04
CA VAL A 14 6.81 -5.61 -1.55
C VAL A 14 7.97 -5.17 -2.46
N PRO A 15 7.69 -4.85 -3.74
CA PRO A 15 8.70 -4.31 -4.64
C PRO A 15 9.31 -3.02 -4.08
N GLU A 16 10.64 -2.85 -4.21
CA GLU A 16 11.33 -1.61 -3.79
C GLU A 16 10.65 -0.30 -4.20
N PRO A 17 10.18 -0.11 -5.46
CA PRO A 17 9.53 1.14 -5.84
C PRO A 17 8.16 1.37 -5.18
N LEU A 18 7.59 0.36 -4.53
CA LEU A 18 6.29 0.44 -3.87
C LEU A 18 6.39 0.62 -2.35
N GLN A 19 7.60 0.66 -1.78
CA GLN A 19 7.78 0.71 -0.34
C GLN A 19 7.36 2.05 0.27
N SER A 20 6.81 1.97 1.48
CA SER A 20 6.38 3.07 2.33
C SER A 20 6.89 2.86 3.78
N CYS A 21 6.39 3.63 4.74
CA CYS A 21 6.85 3.58 6.13
C CYS A 21 6.31 2.38 6.93
N HIS A 22 5.20 1.76 6.54
CA HIS A 22 4.62 0.62 7.26
C HIS A 22 3.99 -0.39 6.32
N THR A 23 3.89 -1.64 6.81
CA THR A 23 3.37 -2.79 6.08
C THR A 23 2.43 -3.55 7.00
N ALA A 24 1.24 -3.90 6.52
CA ALA A 24 0.30 -4.77 7.21
C ALA A 24 -0.09 -5.95 6.32
N VAL A 25 -0.57 -7.04 6.92
CA VAL A 25 -1.11 -8.19 6.19
C VAL A 25 -2.50 -8.52 6.72
N ILE A 26 -3.48 -8.64 5.82
CA ILE A 26 -4.87 -8.96 6.15
C ILE A 26 -5.46 -9.90 5.09
N ASP A 27 -6.04 -11.02 5.53
CA ASP A 27 -6.64 -12.06 4.68
C ASP A 27 -5.71 -12.53 3.52
N GLY A 28 -4.40 -12.55 3.77
CA GLY A 28 -3.38 -12.92 2.79
C GLY A 28 -2.89 -11.79 1.86
N TYR A 29 -3.52 -10.62 1.90
CA TYR A 29 -3.10 -9.43 1.17
C TYR A 29 -2.13 -8.57 1.96
N VAL A 30 -1.15 -7.99 1.27
CA VAL A 30 -0.24 -6.98 1.82
C VAL A 30 -0.83 -5.59 1.63
N ILE A 31 -0.83 -4.77 2.69
CA ILE A 31 -1.23 -3.36 2.65
C ILE A 31 0.00 -2.54 2.99
N GLU A 32 0.51 -1.81 2.00
CA GLU A 32 1.77 -1.07 2.09
C GLU A 32 1.50 0.44 2.11
N GLY A 33 1.92 1.10 3.20
CA GLY A 33 1.76 2.53 3.38
C GLY A 33 0.34 2.97 3.66
N HIS A 34 0.08 4.26 3.39
CA HIS A 34 -1.13 4.97 3.76
C HIS A 34 -2.30 4.66 2.80
N VAL A 35 -2.71 3.39 2.72
CA VAL A 35 -3.83 2.94 1.90
C VAL A 35 -5.17 3.32 2.56
N PRO A 36 -6.11 3.96 1.84
CA PRO A 36 -7.44 4.26 2.35
C PRO A 36 -8.22 3.02 2.79
N ALA A 37 -8.87 3.08 3.95
CA ALA A 37 -9.67 1.98 4.48
C ALA A 37 -10.79 1.52 3.52
N SER A 38 -11.33 2.43 2.70
CA SER A 38 -12.32 2.11 1.68
C SER A 38 -11.76 1.23 0.56
N ASP A 39 -10.49 1.42 0.17
CA ASP A 39 -9.82 0.57 -0.82
C ASP A 39 -9.46 -0.79 -0.22
N VAL A 40 -9.06 -0.83 1.06
CA VAL A 40 -8.84 -2.10 1.77
C VAL A 40 -10.14 -2.90 1.88
N ALA A 41 -11.25 -2.26 2.24
CA ALA A 41 -12.56 -2.92 2.32
C ALA A 41 -13.00 -3.46 0.95
N ARG A 42 -12.80 -2.68 -0.12
CA ARG A 42 -13.09 -3.11 -1.49
C ARG A 42 -12.22 -4.30 -1.90
N LEU A 43 -10.93 -4.29 -1.58
CA LEU A 43 -10.02 -5.42 -1.83
C LEU A 43 -10.51 -6.70 -1.15
N LEU A 44 -10.92 -6.62 0.12
CA LEU A 44 -11.41 -7.78 0.89
C LEU A 44 -12.78 -8.28 0.42
N GLN A 45 -13.57 -7.42 -0.21
CA GLN A 45 -14.85 -7.78 -0.81
C GLN A 45 -14.68 -8.43 -2.18
N GLU A 46 -13.88 -7.82 -3.06
CA GLU A 46 -13.67 -8.28 -4.43
C GLU A 46 -12.71 -9.49 -4.50
N LYS A 47 -11.80 -9.59 -3.53
CA LYS A 47 -10.73 -10.61 -3.44
C LYS A 47 -10.04 -10.86 -4.79
N PRO A 48 -9.53 -9.80 -5.47
CA PRO A 48 -8.87 -9.97 -6.75
C PRO A 48 -7.58 -10.78 -6.57
N LYS A 49 -7.15 -11.45 -7.64
CA LYS A 49 -5.83 -12.09 -7.65
C LYS A 49 -4.75 -11.00 -7.66
N ALA A 50 -4.16 -10.74 -6.50
CA ALA A 50 -3.11 -9.76 -6.29
C ALA A 50 -2.27 -10.13 -5.07
N ARG A 51 -1.09 -9.51 -4.93
CA ARG A 51 -0.32 -9.59 -3.70
C ARG A 51 -0.80 -8.59 -2.66
N GLY A 52 -1.25 -7.41 -3.08
CA GLY A 52 -1.63 -6.35 -2.16
C GLY A 52 -1.94 -5.01 -2.78
N LEU A 53 -2.19 -4.03 -1.90
CA LEU A 53 -2.31 -2.61 -2.23
C LEU A 53 -1.10 -1.84 -1.68
N ALA A 54 -0.65 -0.84 -2.41
CA ALA A 54 0.42 0.05 -1.98
C ALA A 54 0.09 1.53 -2.26
N VAL A 55 0.44 2.41 -1.32
CA VAL A 55 0.65 3.84 -1.54
C VAL A 55 2.13 4.12 -1.33
N PRO A 56 2.93 4.23 -2.40
CA PRO A 56 4.37 4.44 -2.29
C PRO A 56 4.71 5.78 -1.65
N GLY A 57 5.81 5.82 -0.88
CA GLY A 57 6.23 7.04 -0.18
C GLY A 57 5.26 7.43 0.94
N MET A 58 5.02 8.73 1.12
CA MET A 58 4.15 9.29 2.17
C MET A 58 3.47 10.59 1.67
N PRO A 59 2.53 10.52 0.72
CA PRO A 59 1.90 11.70 0.14
C PRO A 59 1.03 12.42 1.19
N VAL A 60 1.15 13.75 1.24
CA VAL A 60 0.32 14.58 2.11
C VAL A 60 -1.13 14.49 1.66
N GLY A 61 -2.06 14.23 2.59
CA GLY A 61 -3.47 14.00 2.31
C GLY A 61 -3.86 12.51 2.25
N SER A 62 -2.92 11.59 2.36
CA SER A 62 -3.20 10.17 2.62
C SER A 62 -3.59 9.94 4.09
N PRO A 63 -4.32 8.86 4.44
CA PRO A 63 -4.74 8.58 5.81
C PRO A 63 -3.57 8.54 6.80
N GLY A 64 -3.58 9.37 7.84
CA GLY A 64 -2.46 9.53 8.79
C GLY A 64 -1.35 10.48 8.33
N MET A 65 -1.50 11.10 7.15
CA MET A 65 -0.65 12.17 6.61
C MET A 65 -1.48 13.40 6.23
N GLU A 66 -2.60 13.64 6.92
CA GLU A 66 -3.49 14.77 6.67
C GLU A 66 -2.75 16.11 6.87
N GLY A 67 -2.98 17.07 5.98
CA GLY A 67 -2.32 18.36 6.03
C GLY A 67 -2.83 19.35 4.99
N PRO A 68 -2.39 20.62 5.08
CA PRO A 68 -2.71 21.62 4.07
C PRO A 68 -2.11 21.24 2.71
N ASN A 69 -2.82 21.54 1.63
CA ASN A 69 -2.43 21.23 0.24
C ASN A 69 -2.25 19.73 -0.03
N PRO A 70 -3.35 18.94 0.00
CA PRO A 70 -3.27 17.51 -0.28
C PRO A 70 -2.71 17.26 -1.69
N GLN A 71 -1.80 16.30 -1.77
CA GLN A 71 -1.18 15.86 -3.01
C GLN A 71 -2.03 14.74 -3.62
N PRO A 72 -2.28 14.75 -4.94
CA PRO A 72 -2.92 13.62 -5.59
C PRO A 72 -2.01 12.39 -5.49
N TYR A 73 -2.60 11.22 -5.26
CA TYR A 73 -1.86 9.96 -5.21
C TYR A 73 -2.65 8.80 -5.79
N GLU A 74 -1.94 7.75 -6.15
CA GLU A 74 -2.53 6.53 -6.68
C GLU A 74 -2.37 5.40 -5.66
N VAL A 75 -3.42 4.60 -5.52
CA VAL A 75 -3.35 3.32 -4.82
C VAL A 75 -3.08 2.26 -5.87
N LEU A 76 -2.01 1.50 -5.69
CA LEU A 76 -1.54 0.53 -6.67
C LEU A 76 -1.88 -0.88 -6.20
N LEU A 77 -2.55 -1.66 -7.06
CA LEU A 77 -2.70 -3.10 -6.91
C LEU A 77 -1.47 -3.77 -7.49
N PHE A 78 -0.68 -4.43 -6.65
CA PHE A 78 0.57 -5.05 -7.08
C PHE A 78 0.53 -6.57 -7.00
N GLN A 79 1.31 -7.20 -7.87
CA GLN A 79 1.41 -8.64 -8.06
C GLN A 79 2.73 -9.17 -7.50
N ALA A 80 2.83 -10.48 -7.33
CA ALA A 80 4.04 -11.14 -6.83
C ALA A 80 5.24 -11.04 -7.80
N ASP A 81 4.99 -10.78 -9.09
CA ASP A 81 6.03 -10.55 -10.10
C ASP A 81 6.57 -9.11 -10.11
N GLY A 82 6.07 -8.26 -9.20
CA GLY A 82 6.43 -6.85 -9.10
C GLY A 82 5.69 -5.92 -10.05
N SER A 83 4.81 -6.44 -10.91
CA SER A 83 3.91 -5.61 -11.72
C SER A 83 2.86 -4.94 -10.84
N ALA A 84 2.43 -3.74 -11.24
CA ALA A 84 1.42 -2.98 -10.54
C ALA A 84 0.50 -2.26 -11.52
N ALA A 85 -0.76 -2.10 -11.11
CA ALA A 85 -1.76 -1.34 -11.84
C ALA A 85 -2.49 -0.38 -10.89
N VAL A 86 -2.99 0.73 -11.44
CA VAL A 86 -3.77 1.69 -10.65
C VAL A 86 -5.09 1.04 -10.20
N TYR A 87 -5.31 0.98 -8.90
CA TYR A 87 -6.54 0.48 -8.27
C TYR A 87 -7.54 1.60 -8.04
N SER A 88 -7.05 2.75 -7.56
CA SER A 88 -7.83 3.97 -7.36
C SER A 88 -6.92 5.21 -7.42
N ARG A 89 -7.53 6.38 -7.67
CA ARG A 89 -6.88 7.69 -7.61
C ARG A 89 -7.52 8.51 -6.50
N ARG A 90 -6.70 9.26 -5.77
CA ARG A 90 -7.08 10.07 -4.61
C ARG A 90 -6.64 11.51 -4.77
#